data_AF-A0A9P3BUF8-F1
#
_entry.id   AF-A0A9P3BUF8-F1
#
_cell.length_a   1.000
_cell.length_b   1.000
_cell.length_c   1.000
_cell.angle_alpha   90.00
_cell.angle_beta   90.00
_cell.angle_gamma   90.00
#
_symmetry.space_group_name_H-M   'P 1'
#
loop_
_entity.id
_entity.type
_entity.pdbx_description
1 polymer ?
#
loop_
_entity_poly.entity_id
_entity_poly.type
_entity_poly.pdbx_seq_one_letter_code
_entity_poly.pdbx_strand_id
1 'polypeptide(L)'
;MPRSRSQGVSLFTPRPSASTISRNPGSLDVWILGAGLASLTAAVYLISEARVVPSRIHILEALSEADVELASNGDEESGYRCRAGCIPLFCDGQVEELLALVPSATPGKTVWDDIQEHFKDRGAKQTLRIKHMTQRKDRLKGIEARKHQLGIKERMDLFLLSPKQQSALGRSPFKSISLQRSSRQTTG
;
A
#
# COMPACT_ATOMS: atom_id res chain seq x y z
N MET A 1 19.59 -63.78 -5.13
CA MET A 1 19.85 -62.94 -3.94
C MET A 1 19.85 -61.47 -4.32
N PRO A 2 18.74 -60.73 -4.12
CA PRO A 2 18.74 -59.26 -4.12
C PRO A 2 18.49 -58.71 -2.70
N ARG A 3 19.04 -57.51 -2.48
CA ARG A 3 19.16 -56.82 -1.19
C ARG A 3 17.84 -56.20 -0.71
N SER A 4 17.71 -56.20 0.61
CA SER A 4 16.67 -55.57 1.43
C SER A 4 16.50 -54.08 1.13
N ARG A 5 15.24 -53.63 0.94
CA ARG A 5 14.85 -52.22 0.86
C ARG A 5 14.27 -51.80 2.22
N SER A 6 15.03 -51.00 2.95
CA SER A 6 14.58 -50.28 4.15
C SER A 6 13.50 -49.28 3.77
N GLN A 7 12.30 -49.41 4.36
CA GLN A 7 11.26 -48.39 4.32
C GLN A 7 11.55 -47.36 5.41
N GLY A 8 11.94 -46.15 5.02
CA GLY A 8 11.97 -45.00 5.90
C GLY A 8 10.54 -44.55 6.20
N VAL A 9 10.13 -44.64 7.46
CA VAL A 9 8.86 -44.09 7.95
C VAL A 9 8.97 -42.57 7.93
N SER A 10 8.25 -41.94 7.00
CA SER A 10 8.12 -40.49 6.91
C SER A 10 7.24 -39.98 8.07
N LEU A 11 7.87 -39.54 9.16
CA LEU A 11 7.26 -38.75 10.22
C LEU A 11 7.00 -37.31 9.74
N PHE A 12 6.16 -37.16 8.72
CA PHE A 12 5.53 -35.89 8.42
C PHE A 12 4.07 -36.03 8.81
N THR A 13 3.76 -35.60 10.03
CA THR A 13 2.38 -35.33 10.43
C THR A 13 1.79 -34.32 9.45
N PRO A 14 0.62 -34.59 8.84
CA PRO A 14 -0.06 -33.59 8.05
C PRO A 14 -0.33 -32.40 8.96
N ARG A 15 0.14 -31.22 8.53
CA ARG A 15 -0.33 -29.94 9.05
C ARG A 15 -1.86 -30.02 9.16
N PRO A 16 -2.48 -29.68 10.31
CA PRO A 16 -3.94 -29.71 10.40
C PRO A 16 -4.47 -28.87 9.26
N SER A 17 -5.18 -29.54 8.35
CA SER A 17 -5.93 -28.90 7.30
C SER A 17 -6.73 -27.80 7.96
N ALA A 18 -6.46 -26.54 7.61
CA ALA A 18 -7.36 -25.46 7.94
C ALA A 18 -8.73 -25.96 7.50
N SER A 19 -9.62 -26.21 8.45
CA SER A 19 -10.99 -26.58 8.14
C SER A 19 -11.48 -25.43 7.26
N THR A 20 -11.69 -25.70 5.98
CA THR A 20 -12.44 -24.82 5.10
C THR A 20 -13.86 -24.86 5.64
N ILE A 21 -14.10 -24.05 6.67
CA ILE A 21 -15.43 -23.69 7.12
C ILE A 21 -15.99 -22.91 5.94
N SER A 22 -16.65 -23.63 5.03
CA SER A 22 -17.49 -23.04 4.00
C SER A 22 -18.65 -22.37 4.72
N ARG A 23 -18.45 -21.13 5.16
CA ARG A 23 -19.49 -20.34 5.81
C ARG A 23 -20.51 -19.98 4.75
N ASN A 24 -21.78 -20.26 5.03
CA ASN A 24 -22.87 -19.83 4.17
C ASN A 24 -22.90 -18.28 4.18
N PRO A 25 -22.72 -17.60 3.03
CA PRO A 25 -22.68 -16.14 2.99
C PRO A 25 -24.01 -15.50 3.40
N GLY A 26 -25.13 -16.24 3.34
CA GLY A 26 -26.45 -15.77 3.77
C GLY A 26 -26.67 -15.73 5.29
N SER A 27 -25.79 -16.38 6.07
CA SER A 27 -25.89 -16.46 7.54
C SER A 27 -24.70 -15.82 8.26
N LEU A 28 -23.85 -15.09 7.55
CA LEU A 28 -22.63 -14.49 8.08
C LEU A 28 -22.87 -13.01 8.40
N ASP A 29 -22.71 -12.64 9.66
CA ASP A 29 -22.62 -11.23 10.07
C ASP A 29 -21.15 -10.81 10.18
N VAL A 30 -20.81 -9.69 9.54
CA VAL A 30 -19.44 -9.19 9.45
C VAL A 30 -19.36 -7.82 10.10
N TRP A 31 -18.41 -7.65 11.00
CA TRP A 31 -18.15 -6.40 11.72
C TRP A 31 -16.76 -5.90 11.37
N ILE A 32 -16.68 -4.68 10.82
CA ILE A 32 -15.45 -4.04 10.38
C ILE A 32 -15.23 -2.79 11.24
N LEU A 33 -14.04 -2.67 11.84
CA LEU A 33 -13.68 -1.53 12.67
C LEU A 33 -12.94 -0.48 11.83
N GLY A 34 -13.46 0.75 11.83
CA GLY A 34 -12.99 1.90 11.06
C GLY A 34 -13.59 1.96 9.66
N ALA A 35 -13.80 3.17 9.14
CA ALA A 35 -14.34 3.50 7.82
C ALA A 35 -13.26 4.01 6.83
N GLY A 36 -12.00 3.63 7.07
CA GLY A 36 -10.89 3.91 6.15
C GLY A 36 -10.93 3.09 4.87
N LEU A 37 -10.02 3.39 3.94
CA LEU A 37 -9.96 2.74 2.62
C LEU A 37 -9.88 1.22 2.72
N ALA A 38 -9.07 0.68 3.62
CA ALA A 38 -8.94 -0.78 3.80
C ALA A 38 -10.26 -1.45 4.19
N SER A 39 -11.02 -0.83 5.09
CA SER A 39 -12.32 -1.32 5.56
C SER A 39 -13.38 -1.29 4.46
N LEU A 40 -13.42 -0.19 3.70
CA LEU A 40 -14.33 -0.05 2.57
C LEU A 40 -14.00 -1.04 1.46
N THR A 41 -12.72 -1.20 1.13
CA THR A 41 -12.25 -2.22 0.17
C THR A 41 -12.68 -3.62 0.59
N ALA A 42 -12.52 -3.97 1.87
CA ALA A 42 -12.96 -5.25 2.39
C ALA A 42 -14.48 -5.45 2.22
N ALA A 43 -15.28 -4.42 2.51
CA ALA A 43 -16.73 -4.46 2.30
C ALA A 43 -17.10 -4.68 0.83
N VAL A 44 -16.42 -4.01 -0.11
CA VAL A 44 -16.63 -4.23 -1.56
C VAL A 44 -16.38 -5.69 -1.92
N TYR A 45 -15.24 -6.27 -1.53
CA TYR A 45 -14.93 -7.68 -1.84
C TYR A 45 -15.87 -8.67 -1.15
N LEU A 46 -16.34 -8.37 0.06
CA LEU A 46 -17.34 -9.20 0.74
C LEU A 46 -18.66 -9.25 -0.04
N ILE A 47 -19.06 -8.14 -0.66
CA ILE A 47 -20.28 -8.05 -1.47
C ILE A 47 -20.06 -8.69 -2.85
N SER A 48 -18.99 -8.30 -3.55
CA SER A 48 -18.77 -8.68 -4.95
C SER A 48 -18.32 -10.13 -5.11
N GLU A 49 -17.36 -10.57 -4.30
CA GLU A 49 -16.74 -11.90 -4.44
C GLU A 49 -17.34 -12.91 -3.47
N ALA A 50 -17.46 -12.54 -2.19
CA ALA A 50 -17.98 -13.46 -1.17
C ALA A 50 -19.51 -13.52 -1.12
N ARG A 51 -20.21 -12.65 -1.87
CA ARG A 51 -21.68 -12.57 -1.97
C ARG A 51 -22.38 -12.46 -0.60
N VAL A 52 -21.74 -11.80 0.35
CA VAL A 52 -22.34 -11.49 1.66
C VAL A 52 -23.45 -10.47 1.46
N VAL A 53 -24.59 -10.68 2.11
CA VAL A 53 -25.73 -9.76 2.03
C VAL A 53 -25.33 -8.41 2.65
N PRO A 54 -25.50 -7.27 1.95
CA PRO A 54 -25.04 -5.98 2.45
C PRO A 54 -25.60 -5.59 3.82
N SER A 55 -26.84 -5.99 4.14
CA SER A 55 -27.48 -5.72 5.43
C SER A 55 -26.81 -6.41 6.63
N ARG A 56 -25.90 -7.35 6.38
CA ARG A 56 -25.12 -8.09 7.38
C ARG A 56 -23.68 -7.60 7.51
N ILE A 57 -23.30 -6.56 6.78
CA ILE A 57 -21.98 -5.95 6.84
C ILE A 57 -22.11 -4.65 7.65
N HIS A 58 -21.48 -4.63 8.82
CA HIS A 58 -21.53 -3.51 9.75
C HIS A 58 -20.16 -2.86 9.85
N ILE A 59 -20.07 -1.57 9.48
CA ILE A 59 -18.85 -0.76 9.63
C ILE A 59 -19.03 0.13 10.86
N LEU A 60 -18.11 0.04 11.82
CA LEU A 60 -18.12 0.80 13.05
C LEU A 60 -17.02 1.87 13.00
N GLU A 61 -17.40 3.14 12.99
CA GLU A 61 -16.49 4.29 13.00
C GLU A 61 -16.67 5.09 14.29
N ALA A 62 -15.55 5.54 14.87
CA ALA A 62 -15.55 6.30 16.12
C ALA A 62 -15.86 7.78 15.91
N LEU A 63 -15.59 8.30 14.71
CA LEU A 63 -15.90 9.67 14.33
C LEU A 63 -17.38 9.79 13.90
N SER A 64 -18.03 10.87 14.33
CA SER A 64 -19.47 11.10 14.13
C SER A 64 -19.84 11.38 12.66
N GLU A 65 -18.86 11.79 11.87
CA GLU A 65 -18.97 11.84 10.43
C GLU A 65 -18.18 10.65 9.90
N ALA A 66 -18.62 10.07 8.78
CA ALA A 66 -17.73 9.27 7.96
C ALA A 66 -16.65 10.21 7.38
N ASP A 67 -15.81 10.73 8.28
CA ASP A 67 -14.54 11.37 8.00
C ASP A 67 -13.64 10.23 7.57
N VAL A 68 -13.95 9.69 6.39
CA VAL A 68 -13.07 8.83 5.65
C VAL A 68 -11.75 9.56 5.68
N GLU A 69 -10.67 8.86 6.03
CA GLU A 69 -9.32 9.42 6.19
C GLU A 69 -8.85 10.30 5.00
N LEU A 70 -9.59 10.27 3.89
CA LEU A 70 -9.42 10.94 2.62
C LEU A 70 -10.31 12.20 2.41
N ALA A 71 -11.26 12.51 3.30
CA ALA A 71 -12.20 13.61 3.10
C ALA A 71 -11.51 14.97 3.24
N SER A 72 -11.71 15.84 2.24
CA SER A 72 -11.35 17.25 2.30
C SER A 72 -12.58 18.01 2.76
N ASN A 73 -12.53 18.59 3.96
CA ASN A 73 -13.66 19.27 4.56
C ASN A 73 -13.43 20.79 4.55
N GLY A 74 -14.50 21.58 4.66
CA GLY A 74 -14.46 23.03 4.69
C GLY A 74 -15.22 23.68 3.54
N ASP A 75 -15.36 25.00 3.63
CA ASP A 75 -16.16 25.80 2.70
C ASP A 75 -15.42 27.12 2.36
N GLU A 76 -16.06 27.97 1.56
CA GLU A 76 -15.49 29.26 1.14
C GLU A 76 -15.31 30.28 2.27
N GLU A 77 -16.09 30.19 3.35
CA GLU A 77 -16.04 31.08 4.50
C GLU A 77 -15.06 30.60 5.58
N SER A 78 -15.08 29.29 5.89
CA SER A 78 -14.25 28.64 6.92
C SER A 78 -12.87 28.17 6.41
N GLY A 79 -12.72 28.10 5.09
CA GLY A 79 -11.52 27.64 4.40
C GLY A 79 -11.46 26.12 4.24
N TYR A 80 -10.82 25.69 3.15
CA TYR A 80 -10.67 24.27 2.83
C TYR A 80 -9.53 23.61 3.62
N ARG A 81 -9.84 22.50 4.29
CA ARG A 81 -8.87 21.61 4.92
C ARG A 81 -8.64 20.41 4.02
N CYS A 82 -7.61 20.51 3.17
CA CYS A 82 -7.09 19.36 2.46
C CYS A 82 -6.14 18.59 3.39
N ARG A 83 -6.55 17.41 3.85
CA ARG A 83 -5.61 16.48 4.49
C ARG A 83 -4.65 16.01 3.41
N ALA A 84 -3.34 15.95 3.72
CA ALA A 84 -2.31 15.60 2.75
C ALA A 84 -2.58 14.20 2.15
N GLY A 85 -3.27 14.18 1.00
CA GLY A 85 -3.55 12.96 0.27
C GLY A 85 -2.24 12.38 -0.23
N CYS A 86 -2.03 11.08 0.01
CA CYS A 86 -1.05 10.34 -0.77
C CYS A 86 -1.51 10.39 -2.23
N ILE A 87 -0.63 10.82 -3.14
CA ILE A 87 -0.86 10.56 -4.57
C ILE A 87 -0.98 9.04 -4.69
N PRO A 88 -2.13 8.49 -5.11
CA PRO A 88 -2.26 7.05 -5.25
C PRO A 88 -1.25 6.60 -6.30
N LEU A 89 -0.25 5.87 -5.84
CA LEU A 89 0.62 5.13 -6.72
C LEU A 89 -0.19 3.90 -7.15
N PHE A 90 -0.77 3.96 -8.34
CA PHE A 90 -1.35 2.79 -9.00
C PHE A 90 -0.19 1.88 -9.44
N CYS A 91 0.41 1.18 -8.47
CA CYS A 91 1.52 0.28 -8.73
C CYS A 91 1.04 -1.06 -9.29
N ASP A 92 -0.20 -1.45 -8.99
CA ASP A 92 -0.70 -2.82 -9.19
C ASP A 92 -2.14 -2.83 -9.74
N GLY A 93 -2.46 -3.83 -10.58
CA GLY A 93 -3.78 -3.99 -11.21
C GLY A 93 -4.94 -4.22 -10.24
N GLN A 94 -4.66 -4.65 -9.00
CA GLN A 94 -5.70 -4.89 -7.98
C GLN A 94 -6.46 -3.62 -7.59
N VAL A 95 -5.77 -2.48 -7.58
CA VAL A 95 -6.42 -1.19 -7.27
C VAL A 95 -7.30 -0.75 -8.43
N GLU A 96 -6.89 -1.02 -9.66
CA GLU A 96 -7.68 -0.73 -10.87
C GLU A 96 -8.96 -1.57 -10.91
N GLU A 97 -8.84 -2.89 -10.66
CA GLU A 97 -9.97 -3.82 -10.57
C GLU A 97 -10.96 -3.40 -9.49
N LEU A 98 -10.48 -3.03 -8.31
CA LEU A 98 -11.32 -2.52 -7.24
C LEU A 98 -12.07 -1.26 -7.65
N LEU A 99 -11.38 -0.27 -8.24
CA LEU A 99 -11.98 1.00 -8.62
C LEU A 99 -12.95 0.87 -9.81
N ALA A 100 -12.81 -0.18 -10.63
CA ALA A 100 -13.77 -0.53 -11.67
C ALA A 100 -15.07 -1.13 -11.11
N LEU A 101 -15.08 -1.63 -9.87
CA LEU A 101 -16.31 -2.08 -9.20
C LEU A 101 -17.10 -0.93 -8.57
N VAL A 102 -16.47 0.21 -8.33
CA VAL A 102 -17.10 1.35 -7.65
C VAL A 102 -17.74 2.28 -8.69
N PRO A 103 -19.05 2.53 -8.61
CA PRO A 103 -19.72 3.45 -9.53
C PRO A 103 -19.25 4.89 -9.30
N SER A 104 -19.10 5.64 -10.39
CA SER A 104 -18.89 7.08 -10.36
C SER A 104 -20.16 7.82 -9.94
N ALA A 105 -20.01 9.09 -9.57
CA ALA A 105 -21.13 10.04 -9.51
C ALA A 105 -21.80 10.23 -10.88
N THR A 106 -21.07 10.00 -11.97
CA THR A 106 -21.61 10.03 -13.34
C THR A 106 -22.25 8.68 -13.66
N PRO A 107 -23.54 8.64 -14.05
CA PRO A 107 -24.21 7.38 -14.39
C PRO A 107 -23.51 6.61 -15.51
N GLY A 108 -23.33 5.32 -15.32
CA GLY A 108 -22.74 4.42 -16.32
C GLY A 108 -21.21 4.47 -16.41
N LYS A 109 -20.53 5.23 -15.54
CA LYS A 109 -19.07 5.23 -15.39
C LYS A 109 -18.66 4.64 -14.06
N THR A 110 -17.43 4.16 -14.00
CA THR A 110 -16.76 3.74 -12.77
C THR A 110 -15.83 4.83 -12.27
N VAL A 111 -15.44 4.77 -11.00
CA VAL A 111 -14.42 5.69 -10.46
C VAL A 111 -13.09 5.53 -11.20
N TRP A 112 -12.79 4.32 -11.67
CA TRP A 112 -11.61 4.07 -12.51
C TRP A 112 -11.67 4.84 -13.84
N ASP A 113 -12.84 4.88 -14.49
CA ASP A 113 -13.01 5.62 -15.74
C ASP A 113 -12.74 7.12 -15.57
N ASP A 114 -13.25 7.71 -14.50
CA ASP A 114 -13.04 9.14 -14.18
C ASP A 114 -11.57 9.44 -13.92
N ILE A 115 -10.88 8.58 -13.18
CA ILE A 115 -9.45 8.69 -12.91
C ILE A 115 -8.67 8.62 -14.23
N GLN A 116 -8.99 7.65 -15.08
CA GLN A 116 -8.31 7.46 -16.35
C GLN A 116 -8.51 8.66 -17.29
N GLU A 117 -9.73 9.18 -17.39
CA GLU A 117 -10.07 10.39 -18.15
C GLU A 117 -9.28 11.60 -17.64
N HIS A 118 -9.25 11.81 -16.32
CA HIS A 118 -8.52 12.90 -15.69
C HIS A 118 -7.01 12.86 -15.99
N PHE A 119 -6.41 11.67 -15.99
CA PHE A 119 -4.98 11.51 -16.31
C PHE A 119 -4.68 11.55 -17.82
N LYS A 120 -5.61 11.13 -18.68
CA LYS A 120 -5.51 11.28 -20.15
C LYS A 120 -5.51 12.76 -20.54
N ASP A 121 -6.44 13.55 -19.99
CA ASP A 121 -6.59 14.97 -20.31
C ASP A 121 -5.45 15.84 -19.76
N ARG A 122 -4.86 15.44 -18.62
CA ARG A 122 -3.66 16.05 -18.05
C ARG A 122 -2.36 15.40 -18.53
N GLY A 123 -2.42 14.66 -19.64
CA GLY A 123 -1.38 13.77 -20.13
C GLY A 123 0.02 14.36 -20.04
N ALA A 124 0.92 13.65 -19.34
CA ALA A 124 2.39 13.76 -19.35
C ALA A 124 3.05 15.15 -19.23
N LYS A 125 2.29 16.24 -19.08
CA LYS A 125 2.75 17.63 -19.25
C LYS A 125 3.04 18.35 -17.94
N GLN A 126 2.62 17.80 -16.81
CA GLN A 126 3.28 18.15 -15.56
C GLN A 126 4.57 17.36 -15.49
N THR A 127 5.58 17.84 -16.22
CA THR A 127 6.95 17.62 -15.76
C THR A 127 7.01 18.24 -14.38
N LEU A 128 6.73 17.45 -13.34
CA LEU A 128 6.90 17.85 -11.96
C LEU A 128 8.37 18.23 -11.85
N ARG A 129 8.67 19.51 -12.01
CA ARG A 129 9.95 20.08 -11.65
C ARG A 129 9.93 20.03 -10.14
N ILE A 130 10.25 18.87 -9.59
CA ILE A 130 10.57 18.70 -8.18
C ILE A 130 11.76 19.64 -7.95
N LYS A 131 11.46 20.84 -7.46
CA LYS A 131 12.44 21.85 -7.10
C LYS A 131 12.73 21.62 -5.64
N HIS A 132 13.83 20.95 -5.35
CA HIS A 132 14.38 20.99 -4.00
C HIS A 132 14.78 22.44 -3.75
N MET A 133 14.33 23.08 -2.69
CA MET A 133 14.66 24.48 -2.42
C MET A 133 15.62 24.53 -1.24
N THR A 134 16.68 25.31 -1.35
CA THR A 134 17.57 25.62 -0.24
C THR A 134 17.56 27.11 0.02
N GLN A 135 17.52 27.48 1.29
CA GLN A 135 17.66 28.86 1.74
C GLN A 135 19.13 29.14 1.96
N ARG A 136 19.71 30.06 1.19
CA ARG A 136 21.09 30.54 1.40
C ARG A 136 21.09 32.05 1.49
N LYS A 137 21.48 32.59 2.65
CA LYS A 137 21.61 34.03 2.91
C LYS A 137 20.42 34.84 2.34
N ASP A 138 19.22 34.46 2.77
CA ASP A 138 17.97 35.14 2.42
C ASP A 138 17.47 35.05 0.97
N ARG A 139 18.07 34.16 0.16
CA ARG A 139 17.53 33.81 -1.15
C ARG A 139 17.20 32.32 -1.23
N LEU A 140 15.97 32.03 -1.64
CA LEU A 140 15.53 30.68 -1.99
C LEU A 140 16.10 30.32 -3.36
N LYS A 141 16.95 29.29 -3.42
CA LYS A 141 17.50 28.77 -4.68
C LYS A 141 16.94 27.38 -4.95
N GLY A 142 16.43 27.18 -6.16
CA GLY A 142 16.07 25.84 -6.66
C GLY A 142 17.33 25.01 -6.91
N ILE A 143 17.36 23.81 -6.35
CA ILE A 143 18.30 22.73 -6.62
C ILE A 143 17.67 21.86 -7.69
N GLU A 144 18.44 21.57 -8.73
CA GLU A 144 18.04 20.65 -9.78
C GLU A 144 18.09 19.20 -9.26
N ALA A 145 16.91 18.62 -9.02
CA ALA A 145 16.77 17.25 -8.52
C ALA A 145 17.06 16.16 -9.58
N ARG A 146 17.20 16.53 -10.86
CA ARG A 146 17.38 15.58 -11.98
C ARG A 146 18.70 14.82 -11.92
N LYS A 147 19.69 15.33 -11.20
CA LYS A 147 20.90 14.59 -10.84
C LYS A 147 20.70 14.03 -9.44
N HIS A 148 20.26 12.78 -9.37
CA HIS A 148 20.39 12.00 -8.13
C HIS A 148 21.90 11.91 -7.83
N GLN A 149 22.40 12.77 -6.96
CA GLN A 149 23.79 12.78 -6.50
C GLN A 149 24.01 11.65 -5.49
N LEU A 150 23.66 10.42 -5.86
CA LEU A 150 24.07 9.25 -5.10
C LEU A 150 25.55 9.03 -5.41
N GLY A 151 26.39 8.94 -4.38
CA GLY A 151 27.76 8.48 -4.56
C GLY A 151 27.79 6.99 -4.90
N ILE A 152 28.97 6.49 -5.25
CA ILE A 152 29.18 5.07 -5.56
C ILE A 152 28.80 4.20 -4.34
N LYS A 153 29.08 4.68 -3.13
CA LYS A 153 28.76 4.00 -1.88
C LYS A 153 27.26 3.83 -1.69
N GLU A 154 26.48 4.90 -1.85
CA GLU A 154 25.02 4.87 -1.72
C GLU A 154 24.39 3.96 -2.78
N ARG A 155 24.93 3.96 -4.01
CA ARG A 155 24.49 3.04 -5.06
C ARG A 155 24.78 1.58 -4.71
N MET A 156 25.98 1.29 -4.19
CA MET A 156 26.34 -0.08 -3.78
C MET A 156 25.52 -0.53 -2.57
N ASP A 157 25.24 0.34 -1.61
CA ASP A 157 24.42 0.03 -0.46
C ASP A 157 22.97 -0.25 -0.88
N LEU A 158 22.41 0.51 -1.81
CA LEU A 158 21.09 0.23 -2.40
C LEU A 158 21.06 -1.10 -3.15
N PHE A 159 22.08 -1.39 -3.96
CA PHE A 159 22.21 -2.66 -4.67
C PHE A 159 22.31 -3.84 -3.70
N LEU A 160 23.08 -3.70 -2.62
CA LEU A 160 23.21 -4.72 -1.58
C LEU A 160 21.95 -4.88 -0.72
N LEU A 161 21.07 -3.88 -0.69
CA LEU A 161 19.78 -3.96 -0.01
C LEU A 161 18.73 -4.67 -0.84
N SER A 162 18.76 -4.52 -2.17
CA SER A 162 17.78 -5.12 -3.09
C SER A 162 17.56 -6.63 -2.93
N PRO A 163 18.58 -7.49 -2.68
CA PRO A 163 18.37 -8.93 -2.52
C PRO A 163 18.12 -9.36 -1.07
N LYS A 164 18.15 -8.45 -0.09
CA LYS A 164 17.98 -8.85 1.32
C LYS A 164 16.53 -9.22 1.59
N GLN A 165 16.34 -10.41 2.18
CA GLN A 165 15.06 -10.87 2.68
C GLN A 165 14.58 -9.98 3.83
N GLN A 166 13.25 -9.79 3.95
CA GLN A 166 12.64 -8.96 5.00
C GLN A 166 13.03 -9.42 6.42
N SER A 167 13.21 -10.73 6.61
CA SER A 167 13.69 -11.33 7.87
C SER A 167 15.10 -10.86 8.26
N ALA A 168 15.96 -10.57 7.28
CA ALA A 168 17.32 -10.07 7.49
C ALA A 168 17.38 -8.54 7.70
N LEU A 169 16.32 -7.82 7.36
CA LEU A 169 16.22 -6.37 7.56
C LEU A 169 15.73 -6.00 8.97
N GLY A 170 14.98 -6.89 9.63
CA GLY A 170 14.56 -6.73 11.02
C GLY A 170 13.91 -5.38 11.33
N ARG A 171 14.04 -4.89 12.57
CA ARG A 171 13.63 -3.53 12.99
C ARG A 171 14.75 -2.51 12.84
N SER A 172 15.65 -2.69 11.86
CA SER A 172 16.77 -1.77 11.72
C SER A 172 16.28 -0.42 11.16
N PRO A 173 16.47 0.70 11.89
CA PRO A 173 16.13 2.00 11.35
C PRO A 173 17.01 2.29 10.13
N PHE A 174 16.49 3.03 9.15
CA PHE A 174 17.21 3.35 7.90
C PHE A 174 18.64 3.88 8.13
N LYS A 175 18.87 4.60 9.23
CA LYS A 175 20.21 5.10 9.63
C LYS A 175 21.21 4.00 10.01
N SER A 176 20.78 2.88 10.59
CA SER A 176 21.70 1.83 11.07
C SER A 176 22.19 0.92 9.94
N ILE A 177 21.42 0.80 8.86
CA ILE A 177 21.80 0.04 7.66
C ILE A 177 23.01 0.66 6.95
N SER A 178 23.13 1.99 7.00
CA SER A 178 24.26 2.75 6.41
C SER A 178 25.51 2.77 7.30
N LEU A 179 25.39 2.42 8.59
CA LEU A 179 26.48 2.48 9.59
C LEU A 179 27.08 1.11 9.94
N GLN A 180 26.41 -0.01 9.64
CA GLN A 180 26.86 -1.36 10.02
C GLN A 180 28.19 -1.82 9.39
N ARG A 181 28.81 -1.03 8.50
CA ARG A 181 30.18 -1.29 7.99
C ARG A 181 31.27 -0.54 8.76
N SER A 182 30.97 0.52 9.50
CA SER A 182 32.01 1.31 10.16
C SER A 182 32.62 0.63 11.39
N SER A 183 32.00 -0.41 11.94
CA SER A 183 32.49 -1.14 13.11
C SER A 183 33.13 -2.51 12.80
N ARG A 184 33.23 -2.90 11.52
CA ARG A 184 33.91 -4.14 11.10
C ARG A 184 35.31 -3.92 10.50
N GLN A 185 35.83 -2.70 10.55
CA GLN A 185 37.18 -2.35 10.10
C GLN A 185 38.00 -1.69 11.24
N THR A 186 38.06 -2.29 12.42
CA THR A 186 39.08 -1.97 13.44
C THR A 186 39.38 -3.21 14.28
N THR A 187 39.86 -4.27 13.65
CA THR A 187 40.72 -5.30 14.28
C THR A 187 41.56 -5.91 13.16
N GLY A 188 42.62 -5.18 12.83
CA GLY A 188 43.83 -5.69 12.20
C GLY A 188 44.97 -5.40 13.16
#